data_AF-A0A381WMX7-F1
#
_entry.id   AF-A0A381WMX7-F1
#
_cell.length_a   1.000
_cell.length_b   1.000
_cell.length_c   1.000
_cell.angle_alpha   90.00
_cell.angle_beta   90.00
_cell.angle_gamma   90.00
#
_symmetry.space_group_name_H-M   'P 1'
#
loop_
_entity.id
_entity.type
_entity.pdbx_description
1 polymer ?
#
loop_
_entity_poly.entity_id
_entity_poly.type
_entity_poly.pdbx_seq_one_letter_code
_entity_poly.pdbx_strand_id
1 'polypeptide(L)'
;VLEIAMNDEAVHLSVVIPAFEEVAGLGAALGEVRSYLESCPFLSEVLVVVDGGTDGTLEMVRDLASAWPSLVVLDNQVNRGKGYS
;
A
#
# COMPACT_ATOMS: atom_id res chain seq x y z
N VAL A 1 -20.68 25.07 -11.07
CA VAL A 1 -19.61 24.06 -11.08
C VAL A 1 -20.27 22.75 -10.71
N LEU A 2 -20.23 21.74 -11.57
CA LEU A 2 -20.87 20.45 -11.30
C LEU A 2 -20.06 19.76 -10.19
N GLU A 3 -20.63 19.64 -8.99
CA GLU A 3 -20.16 18.66 -8.01
C GLU A 3 -20.46 17.28 -8.59
N ILE A 4 -19.41 16.63 -9.09
CA ILE A 4 -19.48 15.18 -9.30
C ILE A 4 -19.55 14.60 -7.89
N ALA A 5 -20.73 14.15 -7.49
CA ALA A 5 -20.88 13.34 -6.28
C ALA A 5 -19.96 12.13 -6.46
N MET A 6 -18.84 12.14 -5.76
CA MET A 6 -17.95 10.99 -5.68
C MET A 6 -18.76 9.87 -5.03
N ASN A 7 -18.84 8.72 -5.69
CA ASN A 7 -19.54 7.59 -5.14
C ASN A 7 -18.75 7.09 -3.92
N ASP A 8 -19.16 7.50 -2.72
CA ASP A 8 -18.44 7.30 -1.45
C ASP A 8 -18.23 5.82 -1.07
N GLU A 9 -18.81 4.88 -1.81
CA GLU A 9 -18.61 3.43 -1.61
C GLU A 9 -17.51 2.83 -2.50
N ALA A 10 -17.08 3.51 -3.56
CA ALA A 10 -16.05 3.02 -4.47
C ALA A 10 -14.68 3.60 -4.10
N VAL A 11 -13.64 2.76 -4.09
CA VAL A 11 -12.25 3.22 -3.95
C VAL A 11 -11.95 4.22 -5.07
N HIS A 12 -11.60 5.45 -4.70
CA HIS A 12 -11.27 6.52 -5.64
C HIS A 12 -9.80 6.47 -6.07
N LEU A 13 -8.92 6.11 -5.13
CA LEU A 13 -7.47 6.06 -5.34
C LEU A 13 -6.88 4.76 -4.78
N SER A 14 -6.15 4.04 -5.62
CA SER A 14 -5.30 2.92 -5.20
C SER A 14 -3.84 3.34 -5.35
N VAL A 15 -3.08 3.29 -4.25
CA VAL A 15 -1.63 3.55 -4.25
C VAL A 15 -0.91 2.21 -4.26
N VAL A 16 -0.20 1.89 -5.35
CA VAL A 16 0.55 0.64 -5.48
C VAL A 16 2.02 0.89 -5.20
N ILE A 17 2.59 0.16 -4.24
CA ILE A 17 3.98 0.30 -3.79
C ILE A 17 4.69 -1.05 -3.97
N PRO A 18 5.57 -1.20 -4.97
CA PRO A 18 6.43 -2.38 -5.07
C PRO A 18 7.52 -2.34 -4.00
N ALA A 19 7.79 -3.47 -3.36
CA ALA A 19 8.75 -3.62 -2.29
C ALA A 19 9.61 -4.89 -2.48
N PHE A 20 10.93 -4.71 -2.39
CA PHE A 20 11.90 -5.80 -2.36
C PHE A 20 13.07 -5.40 -1.47
N GLU A 21 13.22 -6.07 -0.33
CA GLU A 21 14.29 -5.79 0.64
C GLU A 21 14.35 -4.32 1.12
N GLU A 22 13.19 -3.79 1.54
CA GLU A 22 12.98 -2.37 1.88
C GLU A 22 12.63 -2.17 3.37
N VAL A 23 12.96 -3.12 4.26
CA VAL A 23 12.56 -3.09 5.68
C VAL A 23 12.98 -1.80 6.40
N ALA A 24 14.09 -1.19 5.98
CA ALA A 24 14.66 -0.01 6.62
C ALA A 24 13.87 1.30 6.34
N GLY A 25 13.16 1.39 5.21
CA GLY A 25 12.54 2.64 4.76
C GLY A 25 11.03 2.56 4.59
N LEU A 26 10.51 1.39 4.22
CA LEU A 26 9.12 1.24 3.81
C LEU A 26 8.13 1.57 4.93
N GLY A 27 8.43 1.21 6.19
CA GLY A 27 7.55 1.51 7.32
C GLY A 27 7.33 3.02 7.54
N ALA A 28 8.38 3.82 7.44
CA ALA A 28 8.27 5.28 7.57
C ALA A 28 7.48 5.89 6.41
N ALA A 29 7.77 5.45 5.17
CA ALA A 29 7.04 5.89 3.99
C ALA A 29 5.55 5.53 4.07
N LEU A 30 5.20 4.33 4.52
CA LEU A 30 3.81 3.90 4.72
C LEU A 30 3.10 4.76 5.78
N GLY A 31 3.80 5.21 6.82
CA GLY A 31 3.26 6.14 7.81
C GLY A 31 2.91 7.51 7.23
N GLU A 32 3.77 8.06 6.37
CA GLU A 32 3.51 9.32 5.67
C GLU A 32 2.35 9.18 4.67
N VAL A 33 2.33 8.10 3.89
CA VAL A 33 1.24 7.78 2.96
C VAL A 33 -0.09 7.66 3.69
N ARG A 34 -0.13 6.92 4.80
CA ARG A 34 -1.33 6.78 5.64
C ARG A 34 -1.85 8.14 6.11
N SER A 35 -0.95 8.95 6.68
CA SER A 35 -1.30 10.27 7.21
C SER A 35 -1.88 11.19 6.14
N TYR A 36 -1.33 11.14 4.93
CA TYR A 36 -1.84 11.92 3.80
C TYR A 36 -3.21 11.42 3.32
N LEU A 37 -3.36 10.10 3.13
CA LEU A 37 -4.60 9.50 2.64
C LEU A 37 -5.76 9.67 3.63
N GLU A 38 -5.51 9.58 4.94
CA GLU A 38 -6.52 9.85 5.99
C GLU A 38 -7.03 11.31 5.98
N SER A 39 -6.30 12.24 5.35
CA SER A 39 -6.72 13.65 5.18
C SER A 39 -7.54 13.90 3.90
N CYS A 40 -7.61 12.92 2.99
CA CYS A 40 -8.29 13.07 1.71
C CYS A 40 -9.80 12.85 1.84
N PRO A 41 -10.65 13.58 1.10
CA PRO A 41 -12.12 13.49 1.20
C PRO A 41 -12.69 12.32 0.38
N PHE A 42 -11.92 11.24 0.19
CA PHE A 42 -12.30 10.12 -0.66
C PHE A 42 -11.73 8.79 -0.16
N LEU A 43 -12.39 7.68 -0.50
CA LEU A 43 -11.88 6.36 -0.18
C LEU A 43 -10.60 6.05 -0.95
N SER A 44 -9.61 5.52 -0.23
CA SER A 44 -8.34 5.09 -0.80
C SER A 44 -7.86 3.78 -0.20
N GLU A 45 -7.09 3.02 -0.99
CA GLU A 45 -6.39 1.83 -0.56
C GLU A 45 -4.90 1.92 -0.90
N VAL A 46 -4.09 1.16 -0.17
CA VAL A 46 -2.66 0.99 -0.45
C VAL A 46 -2.41 -0.49 -0.69
N LEU A 47 -1.84 -0.82 -1.84
CA LEU A 47 -1.41 -2.18 -2.16
C LEU A 47 0.12 -2.22 -2.12
N VAL A 48 0.67 -2.97 -1.18
CA VAL A 48 2.11 -3.25 -1.15
C VAL A 48 2.36 -4.58 -1.84
N VAL A 49 3.11 -4.56 -2.93
CA VAL A 49 3.50 -5.74 -3.70
C VAL A 49 4.89 -6.16 -3.25
N VAL A 50 4.98 -7.24 -2.48
CA VAL A 50 6.25 -7.80 -2.00
C VAL A 50 6.73 -8.86 -2.99
N ASP A 51 7.87 -8.60 -3.62
CA ASP A 51 8.47 -9.45 -4.66
C ASP A 51 9.48 -10.44 -4.05
N GLY A 52 9.06 -11.21 -3.05
CA GLY A 52 9.95 -12.11 -2.29
C GLY A 52 10.96 -11.35 -1.41
N GLY A 53 12.15 -11.91 -1.24
CA GLY A 53 13.17 -11.38 -0.34
C GLY A 53 13.20 -12.09 1.02
N THR A 54 14.18 -11.75 1.86
CA THR A 54 14.43 -12.45 3.15
C THR A 54 14.72 -11.54 4.33
N ASP A 55 14.60 -10.22 4.14
CA ASP A 55 15.00 -9.21 5.13
C ASP A 55 13.92 -8.88 6.18
N GLY A 56 12.75 -9.53 6.10
CA GLY A 56 11.61 -9.26 6.99
C GLY A 56 10.59 -8.25 6.43
N THR A 57 10.75 -7.78 5.19
CA THR A 57 9.82 -6.82 4.57
C THR A 57 8.38 -7.33 4.58
N LEU A 58 8.14 -8.61 4.25
CA LEU A 58 6.80 -9.18 4.18
C LEU A 58 6.11 -9.21 5.56
N GLU A 59 6.83 -9.64 6.58
CA GLU A 59 6.36 -9.72 7.96
C GLU A 59 6.01 -8.33 8.48
N MET A 60 6.91 -7.36 8.27
CA MET A 60 6.69 -5.98 8.67
C MET A 60 5.43 -5.38 8.04
N VAL A 61 5.20 -5.60 6.74
CA VAL A 61 4.02 -5.07 6.05
C VAL A 61 2.74 -5.79 6.50
N ARG A 62 2.79 -7.11 6.77
CA ARG A 62 1.64 -7.86 7.31
C ARG A 62 1.24 -7.36 8.71
N ASP A 63 2.21 -7.07 9.56
CA ASP A 63 1.97 -6.49 10.88
C ASP A 63 1.30 -5.12 10.77
N LEU A 64 1.77 -4.26 9.86
CA LEU A 64 1.14 -2.96 9.59
C LEU A 64 -0.30 -3.11 9.06
N ALA A 65 -0.54 -4.05 8.14
CA ALA A 65 -1.86 -4.30 7.57
C ALA A 65 -2.88 -4.73 8.62
N SER A 66 -2.45 -5.43 9.68
CA SER A 66 -3.34 -5.80 10.81
C SER A 66 -3.95 -4.59 11.54
N ALA A 67 -3.26 -3.44 11.50
CA ALA A 67 -3.68 -2.18 12.13
C ALA A 67 -4.13 -1.10 11.11
N TRP A 68 -4.18 -1.45 9.81
CA TRP A 68 -4.57 -0.55 8.74
C TRP A 68 -5.42 -1.30 7.70
N PRO A 69 -6.76 -1.35 7.87
CA PRO A 69 -7.64 -2.14 7.01
C PRO A 69 -7.58 -1.82 5.51
N SER A 70 -7.19 -0.60 5.15
CA SER A 70 -7.02 -0.17 3.75
C SER A 70 -5.64 -0.48 3.17
N LEU A 71 -4.74 -1.11 3.94
CA LEU A 71 -3.46 -1.62 3.47
C LEU A 71 -3.59 -3.10 3.13
N VAL A 72 -3.40 -3.42 1.85
CA VAL A 72 -3.44 -4.77 1.30
C VAL A 72 -2.03 -5.20 0.93
N VAL A 73 -1.68 -6.45 1.27
CA VAL A 73 -0.38 -7.03 0.94
C VAL A 73 -0.55 -8.07 -0.16
N LEU A 74 0.15 -7.88 -1.27
CA LEU A 74 0.26 -8.85 -2.35
C LEU A 74 1.67 -9.46 -2.30
N ASP A 75 1.75 -10.78 -2.17
CA ASP A 75 3.02 -11.52 -2.04
C ASP A 75 3.25 -12.34 -3.32
N ASN A 76 4.20 -11.88 -4.15
CA ASN A 76 4.58 -12.55 -5.40
C ASN A 76 5.55 -13.71 -5.19
N GLN A 77 6.04 -13.93 -3.96
CA GLN A 77 6.98 -14.98 -3.52
C GLN A 77 8.37 -14.96 -4.15
N VAL A 78 8.51 -14.52 -5.39
CA VAL A 78 9.74 -14.54 -6.18
C VAL A 78 9.93 -13.21 -6.88
N ASN A 79 11.09 -12.59 -6.68
CA ASN A 79 11.47 -11.37 -7.39
C ASN A 79 11.61 -11.64 -8.89
N ARG A 80 10.86 -10.92 -9.72
CA ARG A 80 10.90 -11.03 -11.19
C ARG A 80 11.28 -9.72 -11.88
N GLY A 81 11.79 -8.76 -11.12
CA GLY A 81 12.18 -7.44 -11.60
C GLY A 81 10.99 -6.47 -11.68
N LYS A 82 11.32 -5.18 -11.84
CA LYS A 82 10.35 -4.09 -11.83
C LYS A 82 9.46 -4.13 -13.09
N GLY A 83 8.15 -3.98 -12.91
CA GLY A 83 7.14 -4.09 -13.98
C GLY A 83 6.51 -5.49 -14.10
N TYR A 84 6.87 -6.40 -13.20
CA TYR A 84 6.15 -7.64 -13.01
C TYR A 84 4.99 -7.43 -12.02
N SER A 85 3.76 -7.41 -12.56
CA SER A 85 2.48 -7.21 -11.86
C SER A 85 2.25 -5.81 -11.26
#